data_AF-A0A3D2M985-F1
#
_entry.id   AF-A0A3D2M985-F1
#
_cell.length_a   1.000
_cell.length_b   1.000
_cell.length_c   1.000
_cell.angle_alpha   90.00
_cell.angle_beta   90.00
_cell.angle_gamma   90.00
#
_symmetry.space_group_name_H-M   'P 1'
#
loop_
_entity.id
_entity.type
_entity.pdbx_description
1 polymer ?
#
loop_
_entity_poly.entity_id
_entity_poly.type
_entity_poly.pdbx_seq_one_letter_code
_entity_poly.pdbx_strand_id
1 'polypeptide(L)'
;PRIEAGQDDERVRQGAPDAFAAELAQPRWGLFSLKASLWLLQRGWTAGRNNRGNRQGAAELGNWLPRLLGEEAEALQLLRYQQQPEDLAEQRPRMERLLVWLHLARMTLELPEADRLYGELAKLYALAQQPLSDELLDARVAQAHTVWTLKPWKQLQK
;
A
#
# COMPACT_ATOMS: atom_id res chain seq x y z
N PRO A 1 -0.63 7.74 15.39
CA PRO A 1 0.71 7.10 15.40
C PRO A 1 1.82 8.01 15.98
N ARG A 2 2.96 7.46 16.46
CA ARG A 2 4.07 8.28 17.01
C ARG A 2 4.61 9.33 16.02
N ILE A 3 4.55 9.01 14.72
CA ILE A 3 4.90 9.92 13.63
C ILE A 3 3.95 11.12 13.58
N GLU A 4 2.65 10.91 13.77
CA GLU A 4 1.64 11.99 13.80
C GLU A 4 1.80 12.85 15.06
N ALA A 5 2.05 12.23 16.22
CA ALA A 5 2.31 12.96 17.46
C ALA A 5 3.56 13.85 17.38
N GLY A 6 4.59 13.40 16.64
CA GLY A 6 5.78 14.20 16.37
C GLY A 6 5.56 15.34 15.38
N GLN A 7 4.44 15.44 14.67
CA GLN A 7 4.14 16.61 13.82
C GLN A 7 3.70 17.81 14.67
N ASP A 8 2.96 17.54 15.74
CA ASP A 8 2.35 18.57 16.58
C ASP A 8 3.13 18.85 17.88
N ASP A 9 4.02 17.94 18.33
CA ASP A 9 4.76 18.07 19.59
C ASP A 9 6.30 18.03 19.41
N GLU A 10 6.95 19.17 19.63
CA GLU A 10 8.41 19.33 19.59
C GLU A 10 9.13 18.47 20.62
N ARG A 11 8.57 18.25 21.81
CA ARG A 11 9.20 17.41 22.85
C ARG A 11 9.25 15.95 22.41
N VAL A 12 8.18 15.48 21.74
CA VAL A 12 8.14 14.15 21.15
C VAL A 12 9.21 14.01 20.05
N ARG A 13 9.40 15.06 19.22
CA ARG A 13 10.48 15.07 18.21
C ARG A 13 11.86 15.00 18.84
N GLN A 14 12.14 15.85 19.81
CA GLN A 14 13.45 15.92 20.48
C GLN A 14 13.79 14.62 21.23
N GLY A 15 12.81 13.93 21.81
CA GLY A 15 13.02 12.65 22.49
C GLY A 15 13.11 11.44 21.56
N ALA A 16 12.76 11.57 20.27
CA ALA A 16 12.73 10.44 19.34
C ALA A 16 14.10 9.79 19.09
N PRO A 17 15.21 10.53 18.92
CA PRO A 17 16.55 9.95 18.75
C PRO A 17 16.97 9.07 19.94
N ASP A 18 16.80 9.55 21.17
CA ASP A 18 17.18 8.80 22.38
C ASP A 18 16.32 7.56 22.56
N ALA A 19 15.00 7.67 22.31
CA ALA A 19 14.10 6.54 22.34
C ALA A 19 14.46 5.49 21.27
N PHE A 20 14.88 5.93 20.08
CA PHE A 20 15.34 5.04 19.02
C PHE A 20 16.68 4.38 19.36
N ALA A 21 17.63 5.11 19.95
CA ALA A 21 18.90 4.55 20.41
C ALA A 21 18.71 3.50 21.52
N ALA A 22 17.84 3.78 22.50
CA ALA A 22 17.47 2.84 23.55
C ALA A 22 16.80 1.58 22.98
N GLU A 23 16.00 1.74 21.92
CA GLU A 23 15.39 0.63 21.22
C GLU A 23 16.42 -0.23 20.45
N LEU A 24 17.39 0.40 19.77
CA LEU A 24 18.45 -0.30 19.07
C LEU A 24 19.39 -1.08 20.00
N ALA A 25 19.49 -0.68 21.28
CA ALA A 25 20.22 -1.43 22.29
C ALA A 25 19.55 -2.76 22.65
N GLN A 26 18.27 -2.94 22.32
CA GLN A 26 17.56 -4.20 22.55
C GLN A 26 17.81 -5.20 21.42
N PRO A 27 17.89 -6.51 21.72
CA PRO A 27 18.20 -7.53 20.71
C PRO A 27 17.04 -7.75 19.72
N ARG A 28 15.86 -7.19 19.97
CA ARG A 28 14.63 -7.35 19.17
C ARG A 28 14.89 -7.13 17.68
N TRP A 29 15.48 -5.99 17.33
CA TRP A 29 15.70 -5.62 15.93
C TRP A 29 16.78 -6.46 15.28
N GLY A 30 17.88 -6.73 15.99
CA GLY A 30 18.92 -7.65 15.49
C GLY A 30 18.38 -9.06 15.24
N LEU A 31 17.60 -9.59 16.19
CA LEU A 31 16.99 -10.91 16.08
C LEU A 31 15.97 -10.99 14.94
N PHE A 32 15.11 -9.98 14.81
CA PHE A 32 14.16 -9.89 13.70
C PHE A 32 14.89 -9.88 12.36
N SER A 33 15.88 -9.00 12.19
CA SER A 33 16.65 -8.86 10.96
C SER A 33 17.37 -10.16 10.59
N LEU A 34 18.09 -10.77 11.55
CA LEU A 34 18.81 -12.04 11.30
C LEU A 34 17.85 -13.18 10.92
N LYS A 35 16.71 -13.30 11.62
CA LYS A 35 15.70 -14.31 11.29
C LYS A 35 15.09 -14.08 9.91
N ALA A 36 14.75 -12.84 9.57
CA ALA A 36 14.20 -12.49 8.27
C ALA A 36 15.22 -12.76 7.14
N SER A 37 16.47 -12.34 7.32
CA SER A 37 17.56 -12.60 6.36
C SER A 37 17.80 -14.09 6.18
N LEU A 38 17.85 -14.87 7.26
CA LEU A 38 18.01 -16.32 7.18
C LEU A 38 16.84 -16.97 6.42
N TRP A 39 15.61 -16.58 6.75
CA TRP A 39 14.42 -17.09 6.08
C TRP A 39 14.40 -16.75 4.58
N LEU A 40 14.82 -15.55 4.20
CA LEU A 40 14.94 -15.16 2.78
C LEU A 40 16.04 -15.95 2.06
N LEU A 41 17.24 -16.06 2.65
CA LEU A 41 18.38 -16.79 2.10
C LEU A 41 18.04 -18.26 1.85
N GLN A 42 17.36 -18.88 2.80
CA GLN A 42 16.93 -20.28 2.71
C GLN A 42 15.70 -20.47 1.81
N ARG A 43 15.14 -19.39 1.24
CA ARG A 43 13.86 -19.41 0.55
C ARG A 43 12.77 -20.10 1.38
N GLY A 44 12.70 -19.74 2.66
CA GLY A 44 11.87 -20.40 3.67
C GLY A 44 10.38 -20.42 3.32
N TRP A 45 9.91 -19.53 2.45
CA TRP A 45 8.56 -19.57 1.86
C TRP A 45 8.26 -20.82 1.03
N THR A 46 9.30 -21.58 0.63
CA THR A 46 9.17 -22.83 -0.13
C THR A 46 9.08 -24.07 0.76
N ALA A 47 9.45 -23.96 2.04
CA ALA A 47 9.41 -25.07 2.99
C ALA A 47 7.96 -25.55 3.19
N GLY A 48 7.74 -26.87 3.12
CA GLY A 48 6.43 -27.47 3.36
C GLY A 48 5.39 -27.29 2.24
N ARG A 49 5.78 -26.77 1.07
CA ARG A 49 4.86 -26.66 -0.07
C ARG A 49 4.50 -28.03 -0.63
N ASN A 50 3.21 -28.27 -0.83
CA ASN A 50 2.72 -29.39 -1.62
C ASN A 50 2.76 -29.08 -3.14
N ASN A 51 2.39 -30.04 -3.98
CA ASN A 51 2.38 -29.87 -5.45
C ASN A 51 1.53 -28.67 -5.92
N ARG A 52 0.46 -28.32 -5.21
CA ARG A 52 -0.34 -27.13 -5.52
C ARG A 52 0.44 -25.85 -5.17
N GLY A 53 1.05 -25.79 -4.00
CA GLY A 53 1.88 -24.66 -3.56
C GLY A 53 3.09 -24.43 -4.46
N ASN A 54 3.71 -25.50 -4.99
CA ASN A 54 4.81 -25.40 -5.95
C ASN A 54 4.33 -24.80 -7.29
N ARG A 55 3.18 -25.26 -7.81
CA ARG A 55 2.60 -24.69 -9.04
C ARG A 55 2.25 -23.20 -8.87
N GLN A 56 1.61 -22.83 -7.76
CA GLN A 56 1.28 -21.42 -7.49
C GLN A 56 2.54 -20.57 -7.30
N GLY A 57 3.54 -21.09 -6.58
CA GLY A 57 4.79 -20.38 -6.34
C GLY A 57 5.69 -20.22 -7.57
N ALA A 58 5.42 -20.96 -8.65
CA ALA A 58 6.10 -20.84 -9.93
C ALA A 58 5.34 -19.97 -10.95
N ALA A 59 4.13 -19.51 -10.61
CA ALA A 59 3.35 -18.67 -11.51
C ALA A 59 3.98 -17.29 -11.66
N GLU A 60 4.21 -16.86 -12.90
CA GLU A 60 4.71 -15.53 -13.21
C GLU A 60 3.77 -14.43 -12.70
N LEU A 61 4.34 -13.26 -12.36
CA LEU A 61 3.58 -12.12 -11.83
C LEU A 61 2.41 -11.74 -12.75
N GLY A 62 2.62 -11.69 -14.07
CA GLY A 62 1.57 -11.35 -15.04
C GLY A 62 0.34 -12.26 -14.99
N ASN A 63 0.48 -13.50 -14.50
CA ASN A 63 -0.60 -14.48 -14.45
C ASN A 63 -1.52 -14.33 -13.23
N TRP A 64 -1.07 -13.68 -12.15
CA TRP A 64 -1.85 -13.57 -10.91
C TRP A 64 -1.99 -12.13 -10.41
N LEU A 65 -1.04 -11.26 -10.73
CA LEU A 65 -1.04 -9.87 -10.26
C LEU A 65 -2.25 -9.07 -10.75
N PRO A 66 -2.70 -9.17 -12.02
CA PRO A 66 -3.90 -8.47 -12.48
C PRO A 66 -5.13 -8.83 -11.64
N ARG A 67 -5.28 -10.12 -11.29
CA ARG A 67 -6.38 -10.59 -10.45
C ARG A 67 -6.31 -9.98 -9.05
N LEU A 68 -5.14 -10.01 -8.41
CA LEU A 68 -4.96 -9.41 -7.08
C LEU A 68 -5.30 -7.91 -7.12
N LEU A 69 -4.78 -7.18 -8.11
CA LEU A 69 -5.06 -5.75 -8.24
C LEU A 69 -6.54 -5.47 -8.51
N GLY A 70 -7.23 -6.34 -9.27
CA GLY A 70 -8.67 -6.24 -9.50
C GLY A 70 -9.49 -6.45 -8.22
N GLU A 71 -9.20 -7.51 -7.46
CA GLU A 71 -9.85 -7.78 -6.16
C GLU A 71 -9.66 -6.62 -5.18
N GLU A 72 -8.45 -6.02 -5.15
CA GLU A 72 -8.18 -4.83 -4.35
C GLU A 72 -8.88 -3.57 -4.89
N ALA A 73 -8.98 -3.39 -6.21
CA ALA A 73 -9.66 -2.25 -6.82
C ALA A 73 -11.18 -2.29 -6.62
N GLU A 74 -11.79 -3.47 -6.68
CA GLU A 74 -13.22 -3.67 -6.39
C GLU A 74 -13.52 -3.35 -4.91
N ALA A 75 -12.71 -3.89 -4.01
CA ALA A 75 -12.89 -3.70 -2.58
C ALA A 75 -12.52 -2.29 -2.07
N LEU A 76 -11.87 -1.45 -2.89
CA LEU A 76 -11.61 -0.03 -2.57
C LEU A 76 -12.87 0.83 -2.65
N GLN A 77 -13.91 0.42 -3.40
CA GLN A 77 -15.23 1.07 -3.42
C GLN A 77 -15.19 2.60 -3.63
N LEU A 78 -14.41 3.10 -4.60
CA LEU A 78 -14.20 4.55 -4.81
C LEU A 78 -15.48 5.40 -4.89
N LEU A 79 -16.58 4.84 -5.41
CA LEU A 79 -17.87 5.54 -5.48
C LEU A 79 -18.44 5.87 -4.08
N ARG A 80 -18.24 4.98 -3.10
CA ARG A 80 -18.64 5.26 -1.71
C ARG A 80 -17.88 6.47 -1.17
N TYR A 81 -16.57 6.54 -1.40
CA TYR A 81 -15.74 7.63 -0.89
C TYR A 81 -15.82 8.93 -1.70
N GLN A 82 -16.56 8.95 -2.82
CA GLN A 82 -17.02 10.20 -3.43
C GLN A 82 -18.21 10.81 -2.66
N GLN A 83 -19.00 9.98 -1.98
CA GLN A 83 -20.15 10.42 -1.16
C GLN A 83 -19.77 10.62 0.31
N GLN A 84 -18.80 9.84 0.79
CA GLN A 84 -18.33 9.83 2.18
C GLN A 84 -16.79 9.94 2.24
N PRO A 85 -16.20 11.06 1.76
CA PRO A 85 -14.75 11.25 1.67
C PRO A 85 -14.02 11.30 3.03
N GLU A 86 -14.73 11.59 4.12
CA GLU A 86 -14.19 11.62 5.49
C GLU A 86 -13.64 10.26 5.92
N ASP A 87 -14.27 9.17 5.48
CA ASP A 87 -13.90 7.79 5.85
C ASP A 87 -12.75 7.23 5.00
N LEU A 88 -12.31 7.93 3.94
CA LEU A 88 -11.31 7.42 2.99
C LEU A 88 -10.01 6.94 3.66
N ALA A 89 -9.65 7.52 4.81
CA ALA A 89 -8.47 7.12 5.59
C ALA A 89 -8.47 5.63 5.98
N GLU A 90 -9.65 5.00 6.13
CA GLU A 90 -9.77 3.57 6.46
C GLU A 90 -9.22 2.66 5.34
N GLN A 91 -9.21 3.15 4.09
CA GLN A 91 -8.71 2.41 2.94
C GLN A 91 -7.21 2.54 2.71
N ARG A 92 -6.48 3.26 3.56
CA ARG A 92 -5.01 3.41 3.45
C ARG A 92 -4.27 2.07 3.27
N PRO A 93 -4.53 1.01 4.08
CA PRO A 93 -3.84 -0.26 3.90
C PRO A 93 -4.07 -0.89 2.52
N ARG A 94 -5.26 -0.69 1.96
CA ARG A 94 -5.62 -1.19 0.63
C ARG A 94 -4.88 -0.44 -0.48
N MET A 95 -4.90 0.89 -0.41
CA MET A 95 -4.16 1.74 -1.34
C MET A 95 -2.65 1.45 -1.28
N GLU A 96 -2.09 1.22 -0.09
CA GLU A 96 -0.68 0.84 0.08
C GLU A 96 -0.35 -0.48 -0.64
N ARG A 97 -1.19 -1.51 -0.50
CA ARG A 97 -0.98 -2.78 -1.22
C ARG A 97 -0.99 -2.60 -2.73
N LEU A 98 -1.96 -1.87 -3.27
CA LEU A 98 -2.03 -1.53 -4.69
C LEU A 98 -0.77 -0.77 -5.13
N LEU A 99 -0.36 0.25 -4.37
CA LEU A 99 0.79 1.10 -4.69
C LEU A 99 2.11 0.34 -4.66
N VAL A 100 2.33 -0.55 -3.70
CA VAL A 100 3.55 -1.38 -3.63
C VAL A 100 3.68 -2.25 -4.87
N TRP A 101 2.59 -2.91 -5.28
CA TRP A 101 2.61 -3.76 -6.47
C TRP A 101 2.76 -2.98 -7.77
N LEU A 102 2.07 -1.85 -7.90
CA LEU A 102 2.25 -0.96 -9.05
C LEU A 102 3.68 -0.40 -9.09
N HIS A 103 4.25 -0.03 -7.94
CA HIS A 103 5.63 0.48 -7.88
C HIS A 103 6.66 -0.55 -8.35
N LEU A 104 6.52 -1.80 -7.89
CA LEU A 104 7.50 -2.86 -8.15
C LEU A 104 7.31 -3.59 -9.48
N ALA A 105 6.06 -3.74 -9.95
CA ALA A 105 5.73 -4.70 -11.00
C ALA A 105 4.75 -4.19 -12.06
N ARG A 106 4.42 -2.89 -12.12
CA ARG A 106 3.48 -2.38 -13.16
C ARG A 106 3.93 -2.65 -14.60
N MET A 107 5.22 -2.85 -14.83
CA MET A 107 5.77 -3.17 -16.17
C MET A 107 5.41 -4.58 -16.64
N THR A 108 4.97 -5.46 -15.73
CA THR A 108 4.51 -6.82 -16.09
C THR A 108 3.00 -6.86 -16.36
N LEU A 109 2.31 -5.72 -16.30
CA LEU A 109 0.86 -5.63 -16.48
C LEU A 109 0.54 -5.21 -17.91
N GLU A 110 -0.40 -5.90 -18.55
CA GLU A 110 -1.01 -5.49 -19.81
C GLU A 110 -2.11 -4.44 -19.58
N LEU A 111 -1.79 -3.39 -18.81
CA LEU A 111 -2.67 -2.28 -18.49
C LEU A 111 -2.25 -1.02 -19.26
N PRO A 112 -3.19 -0.33 -19.93
CA PRO A 112 -2.90 0.95 -20.56
C PRO A 112 -2.62 2.00 -19.50
N GLU A 113 -1.62 2.86 -19.71
CA GLU A 113 -1.33 3.99 -18.82
C GLU A 113 -1.09 3.57 -17.34
N ALA A 114 -0.44 2.42 -17.10
CA ALA A 114 -0.21 1.91 -15.75
C ALA A 114 0.57 2.90 -14.84
N ASP A 115 1.49 3.69 -15.41
CA ASP A 115 2.17 4.78 -14.69
C ASP A 115 1.22 5.88 -14.23
N ARG A 116 0.22 6.22 -15.05
CA ARG A 116 -0.80 7.21 -14.70
C ARG A 116 -1.68 6.70 -13.56
N LEU A 117 -2.09 5.43 -13.63
CA LEU A 117 -2.83 4.81 -12.52
C LEU A 117 -2.03 4.89 -11.21
N TYR A 118 -0.75 4.52 -11.25
CA TYR A 118 0.13 4.62 -10.09
C TYR A 118 0.18 6.06 -9.54
N GLY A 119 0.39 7.05 -10.41
CA GLY A 119 0.46 8.46 -10.00
C GLY A 119 -0.84 8.98 -9.38
N GLU A 120 -1.99 8.72 -10.00
CA GLU A 120 -3.27 9.21 -9.47
C GLU A 120 -3.70 8.48 -8.19
N LEU A 121 -3.39 7.18 -8.06
CA LEU A 121 -3.63 6.45 -6.81
C LEU A 121 -2.69 6.93 -5.68
N ALA A 122 -1.45 7.30 -6.00
CA ALA A 122 -0.50 7.84 -5.02
C ALA A 122 -0.98 9.20 -4.47
N LYS A 123 -1.55 10.06 -5.33
CA LYS A 123 -2.19 11.31 -4.90
C LYS A 123 -3.39 11.05 -3.99
N LEU A 124 -4.24 10.08 -4.33
CA LEU A 124 -5.37 9.70 -3.47
C LEU A 124 -4.91 9.23 -2.10
N TYR A 125 -3.88 8.38 -2.06
CA TYR A 125 -3.26 7.91 -0.82
C TYR A 125 -2.63 9.05 -0.01
N ALA A 126 -2.00 10.04 -0.67
CA ALA A 126 -1.48 11.22 0.00
C ALA A 126 -2.60 12.05 0.65
N LEU A 127 -3.73 12.25 -0.03
CA LEU A 127 -4.91 12.95 0.52
C LEU A 127 -5.55 12.19 1.69
N ALA A 128 -5.57 10.86 1.63
CA ALA A 128 -6.11 10.01 2.70
C ALA A 128 -5.25 10.05 3.99
N GLN A 129 -4.00 10.51 3.91
CA GLN A 129 -3.12 10.70 5.07
C GLN A 129 -3.28 12.07 5.73
N GLN A 130 -3.85 13.05 5.02
CA GLN A 130 -4.04 14.39 5.56
C GLN A 130 -5.18 14.39 6.59
N PRO A 131 -5.14 15.28 7.60
CA PRO A 131 -6.26 15.51 8.50
C PRO A 131 -7.51 15.98 7.72
N LEU A 132 -8.68 15.94 8.34
CA LEU A 132 -9.91 16.39 7.71
C LEU A 132 -9.99 17.93 7.72
N SER A 133 -10.31 18.51 6.56
CA SER A 133 -10.76 19.89 6.37
C SER A 133 -11.70 19.94 5.18
N ASP A 134 -12.56 20.95 5.09
CA ASP A 134 -13.54 21.05 4.00
C ASP A 134 -12.85 21.06 2.62
N GLU A 135 -11.74 21.79 2.47
CA GLU A 135 -10.98 21.81 1.21
C GLU A 135 -10.38 20.44 0.87
N LEU A 136 -9.96 19.68 1.88
CA LEU A 136 -9.40 18.34 1.70
C LEU A 136 -10.46 17.29 1.40
N LEU A 137 -11.69 17.44 1.94
CA LEU A 137 -12.81 16.57 1.59
C LEU A 137 -13.15 16.70 0.11
N ASP A 138 -13.26 17.94 -0.41
CA ASP A 138 -13.49 18.19 -1.83
C ASP A 138 -12.36 17.62 -2.70
N ALA A 139 -11.11 17.81 -2.28
CA ALA A 139 -9.95 17.24 -2.98
C ALA A 139 -9.98 15.70 -3.00
N ARG A 140 -10.39 15.06 -1.90
CA ARG A 140 -10.55 13.59 -1.83
C ARG A 140 -11.63 13.11 -2.79
N VAL A 141 -12.79 13.78 -2.86
CA VAL A 141 -13.86 13.44 -3.82
C VAL A 141 -13.36 13.56 -5.25
N ALA A 142 -12.73 14.70 -5.59
CA ALA A 142 -12.22 14.95 -6.94
C ALA A 142 -11.15 13.93 -7.35
N GLN A 143 -10.25 13.57 -6.43
CA GLN A 143 -9.21 12.59 -6.71
C GLN A 143 -9.76 11.16 -6.78
N ALA A 144 -10.72 10.78 -5.93
CA ALA A 144 -11.39 9.48 -6.00
C ALA A 144 -12.15 9.32 -7.33
N HIS A 145 -12.82 10.38 -7.79
CA HIS A 145 -13.44 10.43 -9.10
C HIS A 145 -12.41 10.32 -10.25
N THR A 146 -11.29 11.03 -10.14
CA THR A 146 -10.19 10.95 -11.11
C THR A 146 -9.70 9.52 -11.28
N VAL A 147 -9.37 8.83 -10.18
CA VAL A 147 -8.93 7.41 -10.23
C VAL A 147 -10.03 6.52 -10.83
N TRP A 148 -11.28 6.68 -10.38
CA TRP A 148 -12.41 5.87 -10.84
C TRP A 148 -12.66 5.97 -12.36
N THR A 149 -12.43 7.14 -12.95
CA THR A 149 -12.64 7.35 -14.40
C THR A 149 -11.51 6.82 -15.28
N LEU A 150 -10.33 6.51 -14.72
CA LEU A 150 -9.18 6.05 -15.51
C LEU A 150 -9.48 4.74 -16.25
N LYS A 151 -9.04 4.68 -17.51
CA LYS A 151 -9.12 3.46 -18.34
C LYS A 151 -8.47 2.23 -17.66
N PRO A 152 -7.24 2.30 -17.12
CA PRO A 152 -6.64 1.18 -16.39
C PRO A 152 -7.44 0.75 -15.17
N TRP A 153 -8.06 1.70 -14.44
CA TRP A 153 -8.91 1.37 -13.29
C TRP A 153 -10.12 0.54 -13.70
N LYS A 154 -10.82 0.99 -14.75
CA LYS A 154 -11.96 0.25 -15.32
C LYS A 154 -11.56 -1.12 -15.88
N GLN A 155 -10.31 -1.30 -16.31
CA GLN A 155 -9.82 -2.60 -16.77
C GLN A 155 -9.48 -3.53 -15.60
N LEU A 156 -9.02 -3.02 -14.47
CA LEU A 156 -8.81 -3.81 -13.25
C LEU A 156 -10.13 -4.33 -12.65
N GLN A 157 -11.22 -3.58 -12.82
CA GLN A 157 -12.55 -3.94 -12.29
C GLN A 157 -13.39 -4.82 -13.25
N LYS A 158 -12.83 -5.26 -14.38
CA LYS A 158 -13.49 -6.17 -15.32
C LYS A 158 -13.08 -7.61 -15.05
#